data_AF-A0A2R7MGK7-F1
#
_entry.id   AF-A0A2R7MGK7-F1
#
_cell.length_a   1.000
_cell.length_b   1.000
_cell.length_c   1.000
_cell.angle_alpha   90.00
_cell.angle_beta   90.00
_cell.angle_gamma   90.00
#
_symmetry.space_group_name_H-M   'P 1'
#
loop_
_entity.id
_entity.type
_entity.pdbx_description
1 polymer ?
#
loop_
_entity_poly.entity_id
_entity_poly.type
_entity_poly.pdbx_seq_one_letter_code
_entity_poly.pdbx_strand_id
1 'polypeptide(L)' 'MREDWVECTFNELVVDPKKDFVDGPFGSNLKSEEYKQSGIPVLRIQNIKANRFI' A
#
# COMPACT_ATOMS: atom_id res chain seq x y z
N MET A 1 -4.41 15.97 -23.10
CA MET A 1 -4.91 15.95 -21.70
C MET A 1 -6.26 16.63 -21.68
N ARG A 2 -7.17 16.22 -20.81
CA ARG A 2 -8.41 16.99 -20.63
C ARG A 2 -8.07 18.28 -19.89
N GLU A 3 -8.74 19.38 -20.22
CA GLU A 3 -8.45 20.72 -19.68
C GLU A 3 -8.75 20.85 -18.16
N ASP A 4 -9.51 19.91 -17.59
CA ASP A 4 -9.86 19.82 -16.17
C ASP A 4 -8.85 19.04 -15.31
N TRP A 5 -7.83 18.43 -15.91
CA TRP A 5 -6.84 17.62 -15.19
C TRP A 5 -5.51 18.35 -15.06
N VAL A 6 -4.98 18.37 -13.84
CA VAL A 6 -3.65 18.88 -13.53
C VAL A 6 -2.66 17.73 -13.52
N GLU A 7 -1.57 17.88 -14.26
CA GLU A 7 -0.43 16.96 -14.19
C GLU A 7 0.33 17.19 -12.88
N CYS A 8 0.57 16.12 -12.14
CA CYS A 8 1.28 16.15 -10.86
C CYS A 8 2.04 14.85 -10.63
N THR A 9 3.03 14.92 -9.76
CA THR A 9 3.78 13.80 -9.21
C THR A 9 3.06 13.21 -8.00
N PHE A 10 3.33 11.95 -7.68
CA PHE A 10 2.75 11.31 -6.49
C PHE A 10 3.03 12.05 -5.18
N ASN A 11 4.17 12.72 -5.08
CA ASN A 11 4.55 13.49 -3.89
C ASN A 11 3.63 14.71 -3.66
N GLU A 12 2.98 15.21 -4.70
CA GLU A 12 2.05 16.34 -4.61
C GLU A 12 0.64 15.91 -4.19
N LEU A 13 0.38 14.60 -4.15
CA LEU A 13 -0.92 14.01 -3.78
C LEU A 13 -1.00 13.60 -2.31
N VAL A 14 0.03 13.86 -1.51
CA VAL A 14 0.13 13.41 -0.12
C VAL A 14 0.67 14.50 0.81
N VAL A 15 0.43 14.35 2.12
CA VAL A 15 0.82 15.34 3.13
C VAL A 15 2.29 15.17 3.54
N ASP A 16 2.73 13.92 3.72
CA ASP A 16 4.12 13.55 4.01
C ASP A 16 4.60 12.48 3.02
N PRO A 17 5.25 12.88 1.90
CA PRO A 17 5.73 11.95 0.88
C PRO A 17 6.65 10.84 1.40
N LYS A 18 7.29 11.02 2.56
CA LYS A 18 8.17 10.01 3.15
C LYS A 18 7.42 8.95 3.97
N LYS A 19 6.12 9.16 4.24
CA LYS A 19 5.30 8.26 5.08
C LYS A 19 4.03 7.79 4.39
N ASP A 20 3.43 8.64 3.55
CA ASP A 20 2.12 8.38 2.97
C ASP A 20 2.22 7.47 1.72
N PHE A 21 3.36 7.53 1.02
CA PHE A 21 3.73 6.60 -0.04
C PHE A 21 4.99 5.83 0.35
N VAL A 22 4.85 4.95 1.33
CA VAL A 22 5.91 4.00 1.70
C VAL A 22 5.54 2.60 1.23
N ASP A 23 6.48 1.95 0.56
CA ASP A 23 6.53 0.51 0.57
C ASP A 23 7.08 0.09 1.94
N GLY A 24 6.27 -0.63 2.72
CA GLY A 24 6.70 -1.11 4.02
C GLY A 24 7.86 -2.10 3.90
N PRO A 25 8.44 -2.54 5.03
CA PRO A 25 9.39 -3.65 5.08
C PRO A 25 8.66 -4.99 4.87
N PHE A 26 7.88 -5.11 3.79
CA PHE A 26 6.93 -6.18 3.60
C PHE A 26 7.64 -7.44 3.06
N GLY A 27 8.04 -8.29 4.01
CA GLY A 27 7.92 -9.73 3.78
C GLY A 27 9.20 -10.53 3.61
N SER A 28 10.40 -9.94 3.71
CA SER A 28 11.62 -10.77 3.84
C SER A 28 11.83 -11.26 5.28
N ASN A 29 11.43 -10.46 6.28
CA ASN A 29 11.72 -10.75 7.69
C ASN A 29 10.51 -11.16 8.54
N LEU A 30 9.27 -11.04 8.04
CA LEU A 30 8.09 -11.45 8.81
C LEU A 30 7.92 -12.97 8.72
N LYS A 31 8.25 -13.67 9.82
CA LYS A 31 8.17 -15.12 9.87
C LYS A 31 6.75 -15.60 10.12
N SER A 32 6.46 -16.82 9.70
CA SER A 32 5.14 -17.45 9.88
C SER A 32 4.71 -17.52 11.35
N GLU A 33 5.66 -17.64 12.28
CA GLU A 33 5.37 -17.73 13.72
C GLU A 33 4.98 -16.39 14.34
N GLU A 34 5.22 -15.28 13.65
CA GLU A 34 4.89 -13.93 14.11
C GLU A 34 3.44 -13.53 13.78
N TYR A 35 2.76 -14.32 12.94
CA TYR A 35 1.34 -14.10 12.62
C TYR A 35 0.44 -14.46 13.82
N LYS A 36 -0.58 -13.64 14.03
CA LYS A 36 -1.63 -13.86 15.03
C LYS A 36 -2.94 -14.19 14.36
N GLN A 37 -3.80 -14.91 15.07
CA GLN A 37 -5.15 -15.25 14.60
C GLN A 37 -6.08 -14.02 14.47
N SER A 38 -5.78 -12.94 15.19
CA SER A 38 -6.53 -11.69 15.15
C SER A 38 -5.62 -10.48 15.34
N GLY A 39 -6.02 -9.32 14.82
CA GLY A 39 -5.27 -8.07 14.88
C GLY A 39 -5.32 -7.27 13.58
N ILE A 40 -4.26 -6.53 13.30
CA ILE A 40 -4.13 -5.74 12.07
C ILE A 40 -3.96 -6.69 10.87
N PRO A 41 -4.77 -6.56 9.80
CA PRO A 41 -4.65 -7.41 8.62
C PRO A 41 -3.35 -7.13 7.88
N VAL A 42 -2.68 -8.19 7.43
CA VAL A 42 -1.47 -8.12 6.60
C VAL A 42 -1.86 -8.36 5.14
N LEU A 43 -1.67 -7.36 4.28
CA LEU A 43 -1.90 -7.48 2.84
C LEU A 43 -0.64 -8.01 2.16
N ARG A 44 -0.73 -9.17 1.50
CA ARG A 44 0.33 -9.71 0.64
C ARG A 44 -0.02 -9.52 -0.82
N ILE A 45 0.98 -9.53 -1.70
CA ILE A 45 0.75 -9.47 -3.17
C ILE A 45 -0.22 -10.58 -3.61
N GLN A 46 -0.14 -11.77 -3.02
CA GLN A 46 -1.06 -12.87 -3.33
C GLN A 46 -2.52 -12.57 -2.97
N ASN A 47 -2.77 -11.65 -2.04
CA ASN A 47 -4.12 -11.24 -1.63
C ASN A 47 -4.75 -10.22 -2.60
N ILE A 48 -3.95 -9.51 -3.39
CA ILE A 48 -4.43 -8.54 -4.37
C ILE A 48 -4.87 -9.29 -5.64
N LYS A 49 -6.13 -9.11 -6.05
CA LYS A 49 -6.72 -9.73 -7.25
C LYS A 49 -7.44 -8.68 -8.09
N ALA A 50 -7.37 -8.84 -9.40
CA ALA A 50 -8.07 -7.96 -10.33
C ALA A 50 -9.57 -7.95 -10.01
N ASN A 51 -10.14 -6.75 -9.91
CA ASN A 51 -11.57 -6.50 -9.67
C ASN A 51 -12.11 -7.10 -8.35
N ARG A 52 -11.25 -7.35 -7.35
CA ARG A 52 -11.67 -7.78 -6.01
C ARG A 52 -11.16 -6.80 -4.98
N PHE A 53 -12.06 -5.97 -4.48
CA PHE A 53 -11.81 -4.97 -3.45
C PHE A 53 -12.26 -5.53 -2.09
N ILE A 54 -11.51 -5.23 -1.04
CA ILE A 54 -11.71 -5.68 0.35
C ILE A 54 -11.99 -4.48 1.25
#